data_AF-A0A5E4NV69-F1
#
_entry.id   AF-A0A5E4NV69-F1
#
_cell.length_a   1.000
_cell.length_b   1.000
_cell.length_c   1.000
_cell.angle_alpha   90.00
_cell.angle_beta   90.00
_cell.angle_gamma   90.00
#
_symmetry.space_group_name_H-M   'P 1'
#
loop_
_entity.id
_entity.type
_entity.pdbx_description
1 polymer ?
#
loop_
_entity_poly.entity_id
_entity_poly.type
_entity_poly.pdbx_seq_one_letter_code
_entity_poly.pdbx_strand_id
1 'polypeptide(L)'
;MAWSFYPGKNLGAVGDGGAVTTDDPEIARRIAMLRNYGSATKYVNEVKGVNSRLDPLQAAVLAVKLPRLAEWNARRARIAAIYADGLAGTPLTLPTTAAGATHAWHLYVVKTPRRDDLQRALRERGVETLIHYPIAPFRQGAYAEMKDEAGRLPSQTRSPRRSSACRWGRISPRLTRTGSWRRCTPRSTPCASQPETSAARVSSPN
;
A
#
# COMPACT_ATOMS: atom_id res chain seq x y z
N MET A 1 6.70 -5.73 19.44
CA MET A 1 6.17 -5.29 18.13
C MET A 1 6.69 -3.91 17.79
N ALA A 2 6.98 -3.63 16.51
CA ALA A 2 7.39 -2.33 16.02
C ALA A 2 6.32 -1.72 15.09
N TRP A 3 6.10 -0.42 15.21
CA TRP A 3 5.05 0.32 14.53
C TRP A 3 5.62 1.50 13.76
N SER A 4 5.07 1.76 12.57
CA SER A 4 5.35 2.96 11.79
C SER A 4 4.13 3.87 11.83
N PHE A 5 4.36 5.15 12.09
CA PHE A 5 3.38 6.23 12.02
C PHE A 5 3.62 7.15 10.84
N TYR A 6 4.27 6.67 9.78
CA TYR A 6 4.39 7.41 8.52
C TYR A 6 2.99 7.90 8.08
N PRO A 7 2.83 9.11 7.52
CA PRO A 7 1.52 9.72 7.33
C PRO A 7 0.52 8.88 6.51
N GLY A 8 1.03 8.03 5.61
CA GLY A 8 0.21 7.12 4.81
C GLY A 8 -0.34 5.88 5.56
N LYS A 9 0.08 5.62 6.80
CA LYS A 9 -0.36 4.47 7.61
C LYS A 9 -1.78 4.68 8.14
N ASN A 10 -2.41 3.59 8.61
CA ASN A 10 -3.78 3.65 9.15
C ASN A 10 -3.88 4.59 10.36
N LEU A 11 -2.84 4.58 11.20
CA LEU A 11 -2.59 5.58 12.22
C LEU A 11 -1.31 6.33 11.83
N GLY A 12 -1.47 7.39 11.05
CA GLY A 12 -0.35 8.24 10.60
C GLY A 12 -0.21 9.51 11.43
N ALA A 13 1.03 9.88 11.74
CA ALA A 13 1.39 11.19 12.25
C ALA A 13 1.34 12.25 11.12
N VAL A 14 1.85 13.47 11.37
CA VAL A 14 2.01 14.51 10.34
C VAL A 14 3.45 14.61 9.81
N GLY A 15 4.32 13.71 10.25
CA GLY A 15 5.69 13.51 9.77
C GLY A 15 6.13 12.07 10.04
N ASP A 16 7.43 11.85 10.13
CA ASP A 16 7.96 10.55 10.51
C ASP A 16 7.73 10.23 11.99
N GLY A 17 7.55 8.95 12.28
CA GLY A 17 7.31 8.49 13.63
C GLY A 17 7.21 6.98 13.70
N GLY A 18 7.47 6.45 14.88
CA GLY A 18 7.33 5.03 15.18
C GLY A 18 7.24 4.77 16.66
N ALA A 19 6.89 3.54 17.00
CA ALA A 19 6.84 3.07 18.38
C ALA A 19 7.25 1.60 18.45
N VAL A 20 7.71 1.19 19.62
CA VAL A 20 7.86 -0.21 19.98
C VAL A 20 6.94 -0.49 21.16
N THR A 21 6.22 -1.60 21.11
CA THR A 21 5.45 -2.15 22.23
C THR A 21 5.99 -3.52 22.60
N THR A 22 6.05 -3.82 23.89
CA THR A 22 6.55 -5.08 24.43
C THR A 22 5.97 -5.26 25.82
N ASP A 23 5.68 -6.50 26.20
CA ASP A 23 5.25 -6.85 27.56
C ASP A 23 6.45 -7.19 28.47
N ASP A 24 7.65 -7.32 27.87
CA ASP A 24 8.91 -7.53 28.59
C ASP A 24 9.50 -6.18 29.06
N PRO A 25 9.58 -5.95 30.39
CA PRO A 25 10.08 -4.69 30.94
C PRO A 25 11.58 -4.47 30.68
N GLU A 26 12.37 -5.53 30.56
CA GLU A 26 13.81 -5.42 30.29
C GLU A 26 14.06 -4.99 28.84
N ILE A 27 13.29 -5.53 27.89
CA ILE A 27 13.30 -5.05 26.50
C ILE A 27 12.87 -3.57 26.45
N ALA A 28 11.82 -3.19 27.19
CA ALA A 28 11.36 -1.81 27.22
C ALA A 28 12.44 -0.84 27.74
N ARG A 29 13.11 -1.20 28.84
CA ARG A 29 14.19 -0.42 29.44
C ARG A 29 15.36 -0.25 28.47
N ARG A 30 15.80 -1.34 27.84
CA ARG A 30 16.90 -1.34 26.89
C ARG A 30 16.60 -0.49 25.66
N ILE A 31 15.39 -0.58 25.11
CA ILE A 31 14.98 0.24 23.96
C ILE A 31 14.87 1.72 24.33
N ALA A 32 14.34 2.04 25.51
CA ALA A 32 14.24 3.42 26.00
C ALA A 32 15.61 4.09 26.14
N MET A 33 16.62 3.34 26.59
CA MET A 33 18.01 3.78 26.65
C MET A 33 18.62 3.92 25.24
N LEU A 34 18.50 2.89 24.39
CA LEU A 34 19.08 2.91 23.04
C LEU A 34 18.53 4.02 22.15
N ARG A 35 17.23 4.34 22.24
CA ARG A 35 16.61 5.41 21.45
C ARG A 35 17.03 6.83 21.85
N ASN A 36 17.69 6.95 23.01
CA ASN A 36 18.14 8.19 23.63
C ASN A 36 19.66 8.15 23.85
N TYR A 37 20.43 7.95 22.77
CA TYR A 37 21.90 7.95 22.79
C TYR A 37 22.56 6.88 23.69
N GLY A 38 21.80 5.90 24.19
CA GLY A 38 22.29 4.93 25.14
C GLY A 38 22.29 5.44 26.58
N SER A 39 21.45 6.43 26.87
CA SER A 39 21.43 7.16 28.13
C SER A 39 20.10 6.98 28.87
N ALA A 40 20.17 6.47 30.10
CA ALA A 40 19.09 6.54 31.08
C ALA A 40 19.19 7.79 31.98
N THR A 41 20.42 8.26 32.22
CA THR A 41 20.73 9.43 33.07
C THR A 41 21.39 10.52 32.26
N LYS A 42 20.93 11.77 32.42
CA LYS A 42 21.45 12.93 31.68
C LYS A 42 22.98 12.97 31.72
N TYR A 43 23.61 13.08 30.54
CA TYR A 43 25.06 13.11 30.34
C TYR A 43 25.83 11.81 30.61
N VAL A 44 25.15 10.71 30.94
CA VAL A 44 25.76 9.38 31.08
C VAL A 44 25.23 8.47 29.98
N ASN A 45 26.14 7.96 29.14
CA ASN A 45 25.81 7.00 28.09
C ASN A 45 26.44 5.64 28.45
N GLU A 46 25.62 4.65 28.75
CA GLU A 46 26.06 3.32 29.18
C GLU A 46 26.40 2.42 27.98
N VAL A 47 25.74 2.64 26.85
CA VAL A 47 25.88 1.86 25.62
C VAL A 47 25.85 2.76 24.40
N LYS A 48 26.27 2.25 23.24
CA LYS A 48 26.14 2.98 21.96
C LYS A 48 24.68 2.96 21.50
N GLY A 49 23.97 4.06 21.66
CA GLY A 49 22.60 4.23 21.17
C GLY A 49 22.50 5.14 19.94
N VAL A 50 21.29 5.57 19.62
CA VAL A 50 20.93 6.48 18.53
C VAL A 50 19.97 7.56 19.04
N ASN A 51 19.76 8.62 18.25
CA ASN A 51 18.67 9.57 18.49
C ASN A 51 17.44 9.15 17.66
N SER A 52 16.51 8.43 18.27
CA SER A 52 15.29 7.97 17.58
C SER A 52 14.07 8.13 18.49
N ARG A 53 13.70 9.39 18.70
CA ARG A 53 12.59 9.78 19.58
C ARG A 53 11.37 10.17 18.74
N LEU A 54 10.19 10.07 19.35
CA LEU A 54 8.96 10.59 18.77
C LEU A 54 8.75 12.02 19.27
N ASP A 55 8.62 12.96 18.36
CA ASP A 55 8.42 14.36 18.72
C ASP A 55 7.08 14.55 19.45
N PRO A 56 7.01 15.42 20.48
CA PRO A 56 5.78 15.70 21.21
C PRO A 56 4.62 16.16 20.31
N LEU A 57 4.90 16.91 19.25
CA LEU A 57 3.89 17.33 18.28
C LEU A 57 3.29 16.13 17.53
N GLN A 58 4.12 15.19 17.10
CA GLN A 58 3.66 13.96 16.44
C GLN A 58 2.85 13.10 17.42
N ALA A 59 3.31 12.99 18.67
CA ALA A 59 2.60 12.27 19.73
C ALA A 59 1.21 12.88 20.02
N ALA A 60 1.10 14.21 20.07
CA ALA A 60 -0.18 14.90 20.28
C ALA A 60 -1.17 14.63 19.14
N VAL A 61 -0.71 14.68 17.88
CA VAL A 61 -1.54 14.33 16.73
C VAL A 61 -2.00 12.87 16.80
N LEU A 62 -1.09 11.95 17.13
CA LEU A 62 -1.42 10.53 17.26
C LEU A 62 -2.42 10.28 18.39
N ALA A 63 -2.30 10.98 19.52
CA ALA A 63 -3.22 10.88 20.65
C ALA A 63 -4.67 11.25 20.27
N VAL A 64 -4.85 12.26 19.39
CA VAL A 64 -6.17 12.62 18.86
C VAL A 64 -6.71 11.56 17.88
N LYS A 65 -5.84 10.98 17.05
CA LYS A 65 -6.24 10.01 16.02
C LYS A 65 -6.49 8.60 16.56
N LEU A 66 -5.76 8.17 17.59
CA LEU A 66 -5.78 6.80 18.09
C LEU A 66 -7.18 6.32 18.52
N PRO A 67 -7.99 7.11 19.26
CA PRO A 67 -9.36 6.72 19.62
C PRO A 67 -10.28 6.51 18.40
N ARG A 68 -9.98 7.12 17.25
CA ARG A 68 -10.77 7.00 16.01
C ARG A 68 -10.35 5.81 15.15
N LEU A 69 -9.23 5.16 15.47
CA LEU A 69 -8.62 4.13 14.61
C LEU A 69 -9.56 2.94 14.36
N ALA A 70 -10.29 2.48 15.38
CA ALA A 70 -11.23 1.37 15.26
C ALA A 70 -12.35 1.70 14.25
N GLU A 71 -12.96 2.87 14.38
CA GLU A 71 -14.00 3.38 13.49
C GLU A 71 -13.49 3.49 12.04
N TRP A 72 -12.29 4.03 11.85
CA TRP A 72 -11.68 4.17 10.54
C TRP A 72 -11.33 2.83 9.91
N ASN A 73 -10.84 1.86 10.68
CA ASN A 73 -10.58 0.51 10.20
C ASN A 73 -11.89 -0.21 9.81
N ALA A 74 -12.96 -0.05 10.59
CA ALA A 74 -14.28 -0.57 10.22
C ALA A 74 -14.80 0.04 8.91
N ARG A 75 -14.60 1.35 8.71
CA ARG A 75 -14.90 2.00 7.43
C ARG A 75 -14.08 1.43 6.27
N ARG A 76 -12.77 1.19 6.46
CA ARG A 76 -11.91 0.57 5.45
C ARG A 76 -12.38 -0.84 5.11
N ALA A 77 -12.80 -1.62 6.09
CA ALA A 77 -13.37 -2.96 5.87
C ALA A 77 -14.63 -2.91 5.01
N ARG A 78 -15.55 -1.95 5.24
CA ARG A 78 -16.72 -1.75 4.37
C ARG A 78 -16.34 -1.41 2.93
N ILE A 79 -15.33 -0.55 2.73
CA ILE A 79 -14.85 -0.21 1.39
C ILE A 79 -14.20 -1.44 0.72
N ALA A 80 -13.42 -2.22 1.46
CA ALA A 80 -12.82 -3.45 0.94
C ALA A 80 -13.87 -4.47 0.49
N ALA A 81 -14.99 -4.61 1.22
CA ALA A 81 -16.12 -5.44 0.81
C ALA A 81 -16.74 -4.97 -0.52
N ILE A 82 -16.94 -3.66 -0.69
CA ILE A 82 -17.43 -3.08 -1.97
C ILE A 82 -16.48 -3.43 -3.13
N TYR A 83 -15.16 -3.38 -2.92
CA TYR A 83 -14.20 -3.80 -3.94
C TYR A 83 -14.23 -5.31 -4.19
N ALA A 84 -14.42 -6.13 -3.16
CA ALA A 84 -14.51 -7.57 -3.31
C ALA A 84 -15.71 -7.95 -4.18
N ASP A 85 -16.87 -7.36 -3.89
CA ASP A 85 -18.12 -7.60 -4.64
C ASP A 85 -18.05 -7.02 -6.06
N GLY A 86 -17.57 -5.77 -6.18
CA GLY A 86 -17.51 -5.07 -7.46
C GLY A 86 -16.49 -5.64 -8.45
N LEU A 87 -15.45 -6.33 -7.94
CA LEU A 87 -14.44 -7.00 -8.76
C LEU A 87 -14.66 -8.52 -8.85
N ALA A 88 -15.72 -9.04 -8.24
CA ALA A 88 -16.08 -10.46 -8.34
C ALA A 88 -16.29 -10.84 -9.82
N GLY A 89 -15.77 -12.01 -10.21
CA GLY A 89 -15.85 -12.51 -11.59
C GLY A 89 -14.88 -11.86 -12.58
N THR A 90 -14.07 -10.88 -12.16
CA THR A 90 -12.96 -10.39 -12.98
C THR A 90 -11.81 -11.40 -13.01
N PRO A 91 -10.88 -11.35 -14.00
CA PRO A 91 -9.69 -12.19 -14.01
C PRO A 91 -8.63 -11.78 -12.96
N LEU A 92 -8.96 -10.90 -12.01
CA LEU A 92 -8.06 -10.45 -10.96
C LEU A 92 -8.06 -11.45 -9.80
N THR A 93 -6.89 -11.70 -9.23
CA THR A 93 -6.81 -12.36 -7.92
C THR A 93 -7.04 -11.32 -6.83
N LEU A 94 -8.14 -11.45 -6.09
CA LEU A 94 -8.51 -10.53 -5.00
C LEU A 94 -7.83 -10.92 -3.68
N PRO A 95 -7.58 -9.95 -2.78
CA PRO A 95 -7.02 -10.24 -1.47
C PRO A 95 -8.05 -10.94 -0.58
N THR A 96 -7.63 -12.00 0.11
CA THR A 96 -8.44 -12.70 1.11
C THR A 96 -7.90 -12.43 2.52
N THR A 97 -8.78 -12.51 3.51
CA THR A 97 -8.38 -12.46 4.92
C THR A 97 -8.18 -13.89 5.42
N ALA A 98 -7.06 -14.14 6.12
CA ALA A 98 -6.78 -15.46 6.69
C ALA A 98 -7.80 -15.82 7.78
N ALA A 99 -8.06 -17.12 7.96
CA ALA A 99 -8.95 -17.60 9.02
C ALA A 99 -8.45 -17.13 10.40
N GLY A 100 -9.38 -16.64 11.23
CA GLY A 100 -9.07 -16.10 12.57
C GLY A 100 -8.40 -14.72 12.59
N ALA A 101 -8.17 -14.09 11.44
CA ALA A 101 -7.57 -12.77 11.37
C ALA A 101 -8.59 -11.67 11.01
N THR A 102 -8.33 -10.46 11.49
CA THR A 102 -9.01 -9.24 11.02
C THR A 102 -8.03 -8.39 10.21
N HIS A 103 -8.43 -7.99 9.01
CA HIS A 103 -7.57 -7.19 8.13
C HIS A 103 -7.78 -5.69 8.36
N ALA A 104 -6.71 -4.92 8.59
CA ALA A 104 -6.78 -3.48 8.79
C ALA A 104 -6.91 -2.67 7.47
N TRP A 105 -6.70 -3.33 6.32
CA TRP A 105 -6.86 -2.74 4.98
C TRP A 105 -6.04 -1.45 4.79
N HIS A 106 -4.77 -1.50 5.19
CA HIS A 106 -3.80 -0.46 4.84
C HIS A 106 -3.66 -0.34 3.31
N LEU A 107 -3.67 -1.48 2.63
CA LEU A 107 -3.70 -1.61 1.18
C LEU A 107 -4.78 -2.64 0.78
N TYR A 108 -5.41 -2.44 -0.38
CA TYR A 108 -6.29 -3.42 -1.01
C TYR A 108 -5.60 -3.94 -2.26
N VAL A 109 -4.90 -5.07 -2.14
CA VAL A 109 -3.95 -5.51 -3.17
C VAL A 109 -4.56 -6.58 -4.06
N VAL A 110 -4.74 -6.28 -5.34
CA VAL A 110 -5.11 -7.28 -6.36
C VAL A 110 -3.87 -7.75 -7.13
N LYS A 111 -3.94 -8.94 -7.72
CA LYS A 111 -2.88 -9.49 -8.58
C LYS A 111 -3.42 -9.78 -9.98
N THR A 112 -2.56 -9.57 -10.98
CA THR A 112 -2.83 -9.88 -12.38
C THR A 112 -1.50 -10.15 -13.09
N PRO A 113 -1.44 -11.05 -14.09
CA PRO A 113 -0.26 -11.22 -14.94
C PRO A 113 0.04 -10.02 -15.85
N ARG A 114 -0.93 -9.11 -16.03
CA ARG A 114 -0.82 -7.90 -16.89
C ARG A 114 -0.86 -6.61 -16.06
N ARG A 115 -0.04 -6.52 -14.99
CA ARG A 115 -0.10 -5.40 -14.04
C ARG A 115 0.17 -4.05 -14.68
N ASP A 116 1.22 -3.94 -15.49
CA ASP A 116 1.60 -2.65 -16.09
C ASP A 116 0.51 -2.13 -17.04
N ASP A 117 -0.10 -3.04 -17.83
CA ASP A 117 -1.22 -2.70 -18.71
C ASP A 117 -2.46 -2.26 -17.93
N LEU A 118 -2.79 -2.97 -16.84
CA LEU A 118 -3.90 -2.60 -15.97
C LEU A 118 -3.67 -1.24 -15.33
N GLN A 119 -2.47 -0.99 -14.80
CA GLN A 119 -2.11 0.28 -14.18
C GLN A 119 -2.24 1.45 -15.17
N ARG A 120 -1.75 1.27 -16.40
CA ARG A 120 -1.87 2.27 -17.48
C ARG A 120 -3.33 2.53 -17.82
N ALA A 121 -4.12 1.48 -18.08
CA ALA A 121 -5.54 1.60 -18.42
C ALA A 121 -6.38 2.24 -17.31
N LEU A 122 -6.05 2.00 -16.03
CA LEU A 122 -6.69 2.64 -14.88
C LEU A 122 -6.29 4.12 -14.80
N ARG A 123 -5.02 4.45 -15.00
CA ARG A 123 -4.53 5.84 -15.00
C ARG A 123 -5.19 6.68 -16.08
N GLU A 124 -5.34 6.14 -17.29
CA GLU A 124 -6.07 6.78 -18.40
C GLU A 124 -7.54 7.09 -18.06
N ARG A 125 -8.12 6.35 -17.10
CA ARG A 125 -9.48 6.54 -16.59
C ARG A 125 -9.53 7.34 -15.29
N GLY A 126 -8.43 7.99 -14.91
CA GLY A 126 -8.34 8.80 -13.68
C GLY A 126 -8.25 7.98 -12.39
N VAL A 127 -7.97 6.67 -12.46
CA VAL A 127 -7.83 5.81 -11.29
C VAL A 127 -6.35 5.63 -10.94
N GLU A 128 -5.92 6.30 -9.88
CA GLU A 128 -4.56 6.18 -9.36
C GLU A 128 -4.32 4.87 -8.62
N THR A 129 -3.12 4.33 -8.78
CA THR A 129 -2.72 3.06 -8.19
C THR A 129 -1.23 3.05 -7.87
N LEU A 130 -0.86 2.29 -6.83
CA LEU A 130 0.52 2.09 -6.41
C LEU A 130 0.93 0.61 -6.45
N ILE A 131 2.23 0.38 -6.61
CA ILE A 131 2.84 -0.95 -6.57
C ILE A 131 3.61 -1.10 -5.26
N HIS A 132 3.31 -2.16 -4.52
CA HIS A 132 3.95 -2.45 -3.24
C HIS A 132 4.37 -3.92 -3.16
N TYR A 133 5.62 -4.28 -3.47
CA TYR A 133 6.70 -3.50 -4.06
C TYR A 133 7.07 -4.06 -5.44
N PRO A 134 7.65 -3.26 -6.36
CA PRO A 134 7.99 -3.73 -7.71
C PRO A 134 9.21 -4.66 -7.75
N ILE A 135 10.14 -4.49 -6.81
CA ILE A 135 11.40 -5.23 -6.71
C ILE A 135 11.50 -5.79 -5.29
N ALA A 136 11.75 -7.08 -5.19
CA ALA A 136 11.92 -7.75 -3.90
C ALA A 136 13.21 -7.29 -3.20
N PRO A 137 13.27 -7.23 -1.85
CA PRO A 137 14.44 -6.74 -1.12
C PRO A 137 15.77 -7.37 -1.54
N PHE A 138 15.88 -8.71 -1.63
CA PHE A 138 17.11 -9.41 -2.03
C PHE A 138 17.54 -9.17 -3.50
N ARG A 139 16.69 -8.51 -4.31
CA ARG A 139 17.01 -8.11 -5.68
C ARG A 139 17.40 -6.63 -5.77
N GLN A 140 17.26 -5.87 -4.69
CA GLN A 140 17.70 -4.48 -4.63
C GLN A 140 19.23 -4.43 -4.58
N GLY A 141 19.83 -3.38 -5.15
CA GLY A 141 21.29 -3.21 -5.15
C GLY A 141 21.89 -3.07 -3.75
N ALA A 142 21.11 -2.56 -2.78
CA ALA A 142 21.52 -2.39 -1.39
C ALA A 142 21.74 -3.70 -0.62
N TYR A 143 21.25 -4.84 -1.17
CA TYR A 143 21.40 -6.17 -0.59
C TYR A 143 22.15 -7.09 -1.56
N ALA A 144 23.15 -6.56 -2.26
CA ALA A 144 23.89 -7.31 -3.28
C ALA A 144 24.60 -8.56 -2.72
N GLU A 145 24.99 -8.51 -1.45
CA GLU A 145 25.55 -9.60 -0.68
C GLU A 145 24.58 -10.78 -0.47
N MET A 146 23.27 -10.55 -0.59
CA MET A 146 22.24 -11.59 -0.42
C MET A 146 21.85 -12.29 -1.73
N LYS A 147 22.50 -11.96 -2.86
CA LYS A 147 22.13 -12.47 -4.18
C LYS A 147 22.33 -13.98 -4.33
N ASP A 148 23.33 -14.57 -3.66
CA ASP A 148 23.66 -15.99 -3.76
C ASP A 148 22.67 -16.89 -2.99
N GLU A 149 21.94 -16.32 -2.03
CA GLU A 149 20.88 -17.01 -1.28
C GLU A 149 19.52 -16.97 -1.99
N ALA A 150 19.39 -16.18 -3.06
CA ALA A 150 18.14 -15.98 -3.78
C ALA A 150 17.55 -17.29 -4.32
N GLY A 151 18.38 -18.29 -4.64
CA GLY A 151 17.96 -19.62 -5.09
C GLY A 151 17.21 -20.44 -4.03
N ARG A 152 17.32 -20.08 -2.74
CA ARG A 152 16.78 -20.83 -1.60
C ARG A 152 15.40 -20.37 -1.13
N LEU A 153 14.83 -19.29 -1.67
CA LEU A 153 13.54 -18.73 -1.24
C LEU A 153 12.36 -19.32 -2.05
N PRO A 154 11.59 -20.29 -1.52
CA PRO A 154 10.72 -21.19 -2.30
C PRO A 154 9.49 -20.54 -2.94
N SER A 155 9.11 -19.32 -2.54
CA SER A 155 7.90 -18.64 -3.02
C SER A 155 8.17 -17.47 -3.98
N GLN A 156 9.43 -17.05 -4.13
CA GLN A 156 9.83 -16.02 -5.09
C GLN A 156 10.59 -16.58 -6.30
N THR A 157 11.02 -17.85 -6.25
CA THR A 157 11.80 -18.54 -7.28
C THR A 157 11.03 -19.58 -8.10
N ARG A 158 9.73 -19.83 -7.85
CA ARG A 158 8.92 -20.72 -8.70
C ARG A 158 8.56 -20.08 -10.05
N SER A 159 9.58 -19.85 -10.86
CA SER A 159 9.54 -19.96 -12.32
C SER A 159 10.99 -20.10 -12.82
N PRO A 160 11.47 -21.32 -13.08
CA PRO A 160 12.79 -21.51 -13.66
C PRO A 160 12.71 -21.21 -15.16
N ARG A 161 13.62 -20.33 -15.60
CA ARG A 161 13.90 -19.92 -16.99
C ARG A 161 13.01 -18.79 -17.53
N ARG A 162 13.68 -17.65 -17.78
CA ARG A 162 13.23 -16.45 -18.50
C ARG A 162 12.16 -15.63 -17.77
N SER A 163 12.63 -14.53 -17.15
CA SER A 163 11.91 -13.28 -16.93
C SER A 163 10.45 -13.40 -16.51
N SER A 164 10.09 -13.36 -15.21
CA SER A 164 8.79 -12.82 -14.70
C SER A 164 8.30 -13.23 -13.29
N ALA A 165 9.15 -13.39 -12.28
CA ALA A 165 8.63 -13.54 -10.90
C ALA A 165 7.83 -12.30 -10.42
N CYS A 166 7.98 -11.15 -11.08
CA CYS A 166 7.15 -9.95 -10.89
C CYS A 166 5.93 -9.88 -11.83
N ARG A 167 5.50 -10.96 -12.49
CA ARG A 167 4.27 -10.90 -13.30
C ARG A 167 3.00 -10.78 -12.47
N TRP A 168 2.97 -11.31 -11.24
CA TRP A 168 1.83 -11.11 -10.33
C TRP A 168 1.94 -9.76 -9.64
N GLY A 169 1.78 -8.70 -10.41
CA GLY A 169 1.95 -7.36 -9.89
C GLY A 169 0.84 -7.01 -8.91
N ARG A 170 1.25 -6.71 -7.67
CA ARG A 170 0.40 -6.23 -6.59
C ARG A 170 0.09 -4.77 -6.82
N ILE A 171 -1.18 -4.42 -7.01
CA ILE A 171 -1.63 -3.05 -7.22
C ILE A 171 -2.71 -2.70 -6.19
N SER A 172 -2.57 -1.54 -5.53
CA SER A 172 -3.55 -1.04 -4.56
C SER A 172 -4.21 0.23 -5.09
N PRO A 173 -5.54 0.26 -5.29
CA PRO A 173 -6.27 1.51 -5.45
C PRO A 173 -6.28 2.28 -4.13
N ARG A 174 -6.37 3.61 -4.21
CA ARG A 174 -6.60 4.45 -3.03
C ARG A 174 -8.04 4.27 -2.57
N LEU A 175 -8.23 3.83 -1.33
CA LEU A 175 -9.57 3.64 -0.74
C LEU A 175 -10.20 5.02 -0.42
N THR A 176 -10.85 5.66 -1.39
CA THR A 176 -11.63 6.90 -1.20
C THR A 176 -13.06 6.72 -1.70
N ARG A 177 -14.00 7.49 -1.14
CA ARG A 177 -15.45 7.39 -1.44
C ARG A 177 -15.84 8.02 -2.79
N THR A 178 -14.89 8.61 -3.53
CA THR A 178 -15.19 9.59 -4.59
C THR A 178 -15.15 9.04 -6.02
N GLY A 179 -14.80 7.77 -6.24
CA GLY A 179 -14.88 7.16 -7.57
C GLY A 179 -16.20 6.40 -7.75
N SER A 180 -17.13 6.94 -8.53
CA SER A 180 -18.28 6.16 -9.00
C SER A 180 -17.77 5.07 -9.95
N TRP A 181 -17.62 3.84 -9.46
CA TRP A 181 -17.39 2.68 -10.32
C TRP A 181 -18.71 2.36 -11.04
N ARG A 182 -18.93 2.98 -12.20
CA ARG A 182 -19.98 2.52 -13.11
C ARG A 182 -19.54 1.16 -13.64
N ARG A 183 -20.38 0.15 -13.42
CA ARG A 183 -20.21 -1.21 -13.94
C ARG A 183 -20.06 -1.11 -15.46
N CYS A 184 -18.85 -1.28 -15.99
CA CYS A 184 -18.64 -1.41 -17.42
C CYS A 184 -19.17 -2.78 -17.85
N THR A 185 -20.42 -2.83 -18.30
CA THR A 185 -20.95 -3.98 -19.02
C THR A 185 -20.24 -4.09 -20.38
N PRO A 186 -19.81 -5.29 -20.81
CA PRO A 186 -19.21 -5.47 -22.12
C PRO A 186 -20.31 -5.29 -23.17
N ARG A 187 -20.29 -4.19 -23.93
CA ARG A 187 -21.03 -4.12 -25.19
C ARG A 187 -20.22 -4.86 -26.23
N SER A 188 -20.72 -6.03 -26.59
CA SER A 188 -20.42 -6.73 -27.83
C SER A 188 -20.78 -5.85 -29.02
N THR A 189 -19.81 -5.72 -29.94
CA THR A 189 -19.92 -5.76 -31.41
C THR A 189 -19.12 -4.61 -32.07
N PRO A 190 -18.19 -4.93 -33.00
CA PRO A 190 -17.32 -3.95 -33.65
C PRO A 190 -17.91 -3.44 -34.97
N CYS A 191 -17.68 -2.17 -35.32
CA CYS A 191 -17.75 -1.75 -36.72
C CYS A 191 -16.84 -0.53 -37.01
N ALA A 192 -15.86 -0.79 -37.87
CA ALA A 192 -15.20 0.03 -38.89
C ALA A 192 -15.06 1.57 -38.75
N SER A 193 -13.79 2.01 -38.82
CA SER A 193 -13.24 3.05 -39.72
C SER A 193 -14.19 3.57 -40.82
N GLN A 194 -14.27 4.84 -41.24
CA GLN A 194 -13.32 5.97 -41.34
C GLN A 194 -14.16 7.27 -41.67
N PRO A 195 -13.56 8.47 -41.87
CA PRO A 195 -14.14 9.77 -41.54
C PRO A 195 -14.81 10.48 -42.73
N GLU A 196 -15.62 11.51 -42.45
CA GLU A 196 -15.83 12.59 -43.42
C GLU A 196 -16.23 13.91 -42.75
N THR A 197 -15.55 14.96 -43.18
CA THR A 197 -15.78 16.38 -42.95
C THR A 197 -17.06 16.86 -43.63
N SER A 198 -17.89 17.65 -42.95
CA SER A 198 -18.41 18.88 -43.55
C SER A 198 -18.98 19.84 -42.50
N ALA A 199 -18.66 21.12 -42.69
CA ALA A 199 -19.23 22.24 -41.98
C ALA A 199 -20.60 22.57 -42.59
N ALA A 200 -21.58 22.91 -41.75
CA ALA A 200 -22.76 23.62 -42.19
C ALA A 200 -23.09 24.72 -41.17
N ARG A 201 -22.86 25.97 -41.61
CA ARG A 201 -23.40 27.19 -41.03
C ARG A 201 -24.92 27.14 -41.14
N VAL A 202 -25.63 27.61 -40.11
CA VAL A 202 -26.99 28.14 -40.26
C VAL A 202 -27.07 29.45 -39.49
N SER A 203 -27.34 30.50 -40.27
CA SER A 203 -27.66 31.87 -39.89
C SER A 203 -29.10 32.00 -39.37
N SER A 204 -29.29 32.89 -38.39
CA SER A 204 -30.38 33.85 -38.07
C SER A 204 -31.69 33.81 -38.87
N PRO A 205 -32.86 34.27 -38.33
CA PRO A 205 -33.00 35.57 -37.65
C PRO A 205 -34.06 35.70 -36.52
N ASN A 206 -33.69 36.40 -35.43
CA ASN A 206 -34.12 37.75 -35.06
C ASN A 206 -33.42 38.18 -33.77
#